data_AF-A0A7Y5SFU5-F1
#
_entry.id   AF-A0A7Y5SFU5-F1
#
_cell.length_a   1.000
_cell.length_b   1.000
_cell.length_c   1.000
_cell.angle_alpha   90.00
_cell.angle_beta   90.00
_cell.angle_gamma   90.00
#
_symmetry.space_group_name_H-M   'P 1'
#
loop_
_entity.id
_entity.type
_entity.pdbx_description
1 polymer ?
#
loop_
_entity_poly.entity_id
_entity_poly.type
_entity_poly.pdbx_seq_one_letter_code
_entity_poly.pdbx_strand_id
1 'polypeptide(L)'
;MSAIQRAGIVMHMKAGEEAATFELLSLFQTEPVGDDVVDLAATFYRQWRSSHGIDVNDAILAATVVLTGGRIITLNTKHYPMPGIAVERGWEEDTGARSAP
;
A
#
# COMPACT_ATOMS: atom_id res chain seq x y z
N MET A 1 2.98 3.60 -8.54
CA MET A 1 2.92 3.59 -7.05
C MET A 1 1.79 4.52 -6.61
N SER A 2 0.98 4.18 -5.61
CA SER A 2 -0.08 5.09 -5.14
C SER A 2 0.51 6.28 -4.37
N ALA A 3 -0.07 7.48 -4.50
CA ALA A 3 0.34 8.65 -3.72
C ALA A 3 0.29 8.42 -2.20
N ILE A 4 -0.62 7.58 -1.69
CA ILE A 4 -0.69 7.30 -0.26
C ILE A 4 0.54 6.53 0.25
N GLN A 5 1.08 5.63 -0.57
CA GLN A 5 2.32 4.91 -0.24
C GLN A 5 3.51 5.88 -0.31
N ARG A 6 3.53 6.80 -1.29
CA ARG A 6 4.58 7.82 -1.39
C ARG A 6 4.57 8.73 -0.16
N ALA A 7 3.38 9.16 0.27
CA ALA A 7 3.20 9.95 1.48
C ALA A 7 3.73 9.22 2.71
N GLY A 8 3.42 7.92 2.86
CA GLY A 8 3.96 7.09 3.93
C GLY A 8 5.49 7.14 4.02
N ILE A 9 6.19 7.05 2.89
CA ILE A 9 7.66 7.11 2.85
C ILE A 9 8.16 8.53 3.17
N VAL A 10 7.67 9.54 2.45
CA VAL A 10 8.15 10.93 2.59
C VAL A 10 7.88 11.50 3.97
N MET A 11 6.76 11.15 4.60
CA MET A 11 6.40 11.66 5.93
C MET A 11 7.15 10.99 7.08
N HIS A 12 7.74 9.81 6.85
CA HIS A 12 8.41 9.02 7.90
C HIS A 12 9.91 8.81 7.67
N MET A 13 10.48 9.36 6.59
CA MET A 13 11.93 9.40 6.39
C MET A 13 12.59 10.25 7.49
N LYS A 14 13.79 9.88 7.89
CA LYS A 14 14.59 10.59 8.90
C LYS A 14 15.41 11.71 8.25
N ALA A 15 15.84 12.66 9.08
CA ALA A 15 16.77 13.68 8.64
C ALA A 15 18.06 13.05 8.08
N GLY A 16 18.47 13.49 6.89
CA GLY A 16 19.62 12.94 6.15
C GLY A 16 19.27 11.82 5.17
N GLU A 17 18.03 11.30 5.17
CA GLU A 17 17.57 10.28 4.20
C GLU A 17 16.94 10.89 2.94
N GLU A 18 16.78 12.21 2.84
CA GLU A 18 15.96 12.88 1.83
C GLU A 18 16.45 12.62 0.40
N ALA A 19 17.75 12.79 0.15
CA ALA A 19 18.33 12.62 -1.19
C ALA A 19 18.14 11.19 -1.71
N ALA A 20 18.51 10.20 -0.91
CA ALA A 20 18.36 8.79 -1.25
C ALA A 20 16.89 8.38 -1.40
N THR A 21 16.01 8.91 -0.54
CA THR A 21 14.57 8.65 -0.60
C THR A 21 13.96 9.20 -1.88
N PHE A 22 14.27 10.44 -2.26
CA PHE A 22 13.73 11.03 -3.48
C PHE A 22 14.33 10.42 -4.75
N GLU A 23 15.59 10.00 -4.72
CA GLU A 23 16.20 9.25 -5.82
C GLU A 23 15.47 7.91 -6.04
N LEU A 24 15.24 7.13 -4.98
CA LEU A 24 14.45 5.90 -5.06
C LEU A 24 13.03 6.17 -5.58
N LEU A 25 12.35 7.17 -5.02
CA LEU A 25 10.98 7.52 -5.40
C LEU A 25 10.86 8.10 -6.81
N SER A 26 11.98 8.50 -7.44
CA SER A 26 12.00 8.96 -8.84
C SER A 26 11.87 7.82 -9.84
N LEU A 27 12.17 6.58 -9.42
CA LEU A 27 12.03 5.38 -10.24
C LEU A 27 10.56 4.95 -10.41
N PHE A 28 9.63 5.57 -9.68
CA PHE A 28 8.21 5.21 -9.69
C PHE A 28 7.35 6.37 -10.20
N GLN A 29 6.44 6.07 -11.12
CA GLN A 29 5.33 6.97 -11.42
C GLN A 29 4.35 6.95 -10.24
N THR A 30 4.00 8.14 -9.74
CA THR A 30 3.07 8.29 -8.61
C THR A 30 1.67 8.56 -9.15
N GLU A 31 0.75 7.63 -8.90
CA GLU A 31 -0.65 7.77 -9.26
C GLU A 31 -1.35 8.73 -8.29
N PRO A 32 -2.05 9.76 -8.80
CA PRO A 32 -2.75 10.73 -7.97
C PRO A 32 -3.94 10.10 -7.24
N VAL A 33 -4.34 10.71 -6.12
CA VAL A 33 -5.58 10.38 -5.41
C VAL A 33 -6.57 11.50 -5.69
N GLY A 34 -7.55 11.21 -6.56
CA GLY A 34 -8.66 12.09 -6.89
C GLY A 34 -9.96 11.66 -6.20
N ASP A 35 -11.04 12.39 -6.50
CA ASP A 35 -12.36 12.16 -5.91
C ASP A 35 -12.87 10.72 -6.19
N ASP A 36 -12.60 10.19 -7.38
CA ASP A 36 -12.95 8.83 -7.80
C ASP A 36 -12.28 7.75 -6.92
N VAL A 37 -11.00 7.93 -6.62
CA VAL A 37 -10.26 7.06 -5.70
C VAL A 37 -10.84 7.16 -4.30
N VAL A 38 -11.16 8.37 -3.82
CA VAL A 38 -11.68 8.60 -2.47
C VAL A 38 -13.07 7.99 -2.30
N ASP A 39 -13.98 8.17 -3.26
CA ASP A 39 -15.35 7.65 -3.21
C ASP A 39 -15.39 6.12 -3.23
N LEU A 40 -14.54 5.50 -4.07
CA LEU A 40 -14.40 4.04 -4.09
C LEU A 40 -13.75 3.54 -2.79
N ALA A 41 -12.72 4.21 -2.29
CA ALA A 41 -12.07 3.87 -1.03
C ALA A 41 -13.06 3.95 0.14
N ALA A 42 -13.95 4.96 0.18
CA ALA A 42 -14.97 5.09 1.20
C ALA A 42 -15.93 3.89 1.20
N THR A 43 -16.29 3.38 0.02
CA THR A 43 -17.09 2.16 -0.12
C THR A 43 -16.39 0.96 0.50
N PHE A 44 -15.11 0.76 0.17
CA PHE A 44 -14.31 -0.32 0.76
C PHE A 44 -14.14 -0.18 2.27
N TYR A 45 -13.79 1.02 2.75
CA TYR A 45 -13.61 1.30 4.17
C TYR A 45 -14.88 0.96 4.96
N ARG A 46 -16.04 1.46 4.53
CA ARG A 46 -17.32 1.21 5.21
C ARG A 46 -17.70 -0.27 5.24
N GLN A 47 -17.34 -1.02 4.21
CA GLN A 47 -17.67 -2.44 4.11
C GLN A 47 -16.74 -3.33 4.94
N TRP A 48 -15.44 -3.02 4.96
CA TRP A 48 -14.42 -3.95 5.46
C TRP A 48 -13.74 -3.52 6.77
N ARG A 49 -13.88 -2.26 7.20
CA ARG A 49 -13.27 -1.75 8.44
C ARG A 49 -13.69 -2.57 9.66
N SER A 50 -14.98 -2.85 9.81
CA SER A 50 -15.53 -3.54 10.98
C SER A 50 -15.15 -5.02 11.05
N SER A 51 -14.96 -5.67 9.91
CA SER A 51 -14.72 -7.11 9.82
C SER A 51 -13.25 -7.49 9.70
N HIS A 52 -12.45 -6.69 9.00
CA HIS A 52 -11.04 -7.01 8.68
C HIS A 52 -10.06 -5.98 9.22
N GLY A 53 -10.55 -4.94 9.91
CA GLY A 53 -9.70 -3.96 10.57
C GLY A 53 -8.85 -3.12 9.61
N ILE A 54 -9.22 -3.06 8.33
CA ILE A 54 -8.50 -2.25 7.33
C ILE A 54 -8.49 -0.77 7.75
N ASP A 55 -7.49 -0.01 7.33
CA ASP A 55 -7.43 1.43 7.56
C ASP A 55 -7.72 2.25 6.28
N VAL A 56 -7.56 3.57 6.38
CA VAL A 56 -7.76 4.49 5.26
C VAL A 56 -6.72 4.28 4.15
N ASN A 57 -5.48 3.93 4.50
CA ASN A 57 -4.42 3.68 3.53
C ASN A 57 -4.68 2.41 2.73
N ASP A 58 -5.14 1.34 3.41
CA ASP A 58 -5.55 0.09 2.77
C ASP A 58 -6.69 0.33 1.77
N ALA A 59 -7.70 1.10 2.18
CA ALA A 59 -8.84 1.43 1.34
C ALA A 59 -8.46 2.27 0.11
N ILE A 60 -7.62 3.31 0.28
CA ILE A 60 -7.13 4.15 -0.81
C ILE A 60 -6.27 3.31 -1.77
N LEU A 61 -5.36 2.49 -1.26
CA LEU A 61 -4.50 1.66 -2.11
C LEU A 61 -5.32 0.66 -2.92
N ALA A 62 -6.32 0.02 -2.29
CA ALA A 62 -7.24 -0.89 -2.98
C ALA A 62 -8.02 -0.17 -4.09
N ALA A 63 -8.57 1.02 -3.81
CA ALA A 63 -9.29 1.81 -4.80
C ALA A 63 -8.39 2.26 -5.96
N THR A 64 -7.17 2.74 -5.69
CA THR A 64 -6.20 3.09 -6.73
C THR A 64 -5.94 1.89 -7.66
N VAL A 65 -5.72 0.70 -7.11
CA VAL A 65 -5.45 -0.50 -7.91
C VAL A 65 -6.65 -0.92 -8.76
N VAL A 66 -7.87 -0.82 -8.24
CA VAL A 66 -9.10 -1.09 -9.02
C VAL A 66 -9.22 -0.15 -10.21
N LEU A 67 -8.98 1.15 -10.01
CA LEU A 67 -9.15 2.16 -11.05
C LEU A 67 -8.02 2.17 -12.09
N THR A 68 -6.81 1.79 -11.68
CA THR A 68 -5.61 1.79 -12.56
C THR A 68 -5.31 0.44 -13.19
N GLY A 69 -5.97 -0.65 -12.76
CA GLY A 69 -5.67 -2.02 -13.21
C GLY A 69 -4.33 -2.55 -12.68
N GLY A 70 -3.84 -1.98 -11.58
CA GLY A 70 -2.55 -2.34 -10.97
C GLY A 70 -2.58 -3.65 -10.18
N ARG A 71 -1.54 -3.85 -9.37
CA ARG A 71 -1.42 -4.98 -8.42
C ARG A 71 -0.85 -4.48 -7.10
N ILE A 72 -1.38 -5.00 -6.00
CA ILE A 72 -0.85 -4.78 -4.65
C ILE A 72 0.20 -5.85 -4.36
N ILE A 73 1.42 -5.42 -4.08
CA ILE A 73 2.49 -6.27 -3.54
C ILE A 73 2.62 -5.93 -2.05
N THR A 74 2.37 -6.91 -1.16
CA THR A 74 2.34 -6.69 0.30
C THR A 74 2.87 -7.89 1.07
N LEU A 75 3.25 -7.70 2.33
CA LEU A 75 3.55 -8.79 3.27
C LEU A 75 2.32 -9.28 4.02
N ASN A 76 1.24 -8.49 4.05
CA ASN A 76 0.01 -8.88 4.72
C ASN A 76 -1.18 -8.80 3.76
N THR A 77 -1.43 -9.90 3.06
CA THR A 77 -2.56 -10.01 2.13
C THR A 77 -3.92 -9.90 2.83
N LYS A 78 -3.99 -10.12 4.15
CA LYS A 78 -5.25 -10.06 4.93
C LYS A 78 -5.87 -8.65 4.98
N HIS A 79 -5.07 -7.61 4.73
CA HIS A 79 -5.55 -6.22 4.67
C HIS A 79 -6.37 -5.92 3.42
N TYR A 80 -6.36 -6.82 2.43
CA TYR A 80 -6.98 -6.62 1.13
C TYR A 80 -8.01 -7.72 0.83
N PRO A 81 -9.10 -7.82 1.63
CA PRO A 81 -10.12 -8.85 1.46
C PRO A 81 -11.10 -8.56 0.32
N MET A 82 -11.02 -7.37 -0.32
CA MET A 82 -11.97 -6.96 -1.34
C MET A 82 -11.95 -7.93 -2.53
N PRO A 83 -13.10 -8.27 -3.12
CA PRO A 83 -13.13 -9.10 -4.32
C PRO A 83 -12.61 -8.31 -5.53
N GLY A 84 -11.92 -8.99 -6.44
CA GLY A 84 -11.50 -8.42 -7.73
C GLY A 84 -10.25 -7.55 -7.70
N ILE A 85 -9.56 -7.43 -6.56
CA ILE A 85 -8.23 -6.80 -6.50
C ILE A 85 -7.11 -7.82 -6.66
N ALA A 86 -6.13 -7.50 -7.50
CA ALA A 86 -4.93 -8.31 -7.66
C ALA A 86 -3.98 -8.04 -6.49
N VAL A 87 -3.81 -9.04 -5.62
CA VAL A 87 -2.96 -8.96 -4.42
C VAL A 87 -1.99 -10.13 -4.43
N GLU A 88 -0.71 -9.83 -4.23
CA GLU A 88 0.37 -10.81 -4.20
C GLU A 88 1.28 -10.57 -2.99
N ARG A 89 1.80 -11.67 -2.43
CA ARG A 89 2.78 -11.59 -1.36
C ARG A 89 4.14 -11.22 -1.96
N GLY A 90 4.79 -10.19 -1.44
CA GLY A 90 6.03 -9.67 -2.03
C GLY A 90 7.23 -10.62 -1.94
N TRP A 91 7.39 -11.32 -0.82
CA TRP A 91 8.43 -12.33 -0.63
C TRP A 91 8.04 -13.29 0.50
N GLU A 92 8.62 -14.49 0.49
CA GLU A 92 8.54 -15.41 1.62
C GLU A 92 9.44 -14.91 2.77
N GLU A 93 9.03 -15.13 4.01
CA GLU A 93 9.96 -14.98 5.12
C GLU A 93 11.04 -16.05 4.96
N ASP A 94 12.31 -15.64 4.97
CA ASP A 94 13.39 -16.60 5.15
C ASP A 94 13.24 -17.20 6.55
N THR A 95 12.67 -18.40 6.64
CA THR A 95 12.59 -19.19 7.88
C THR A 95 13.97 -19.73 8.31
N GLY A 96 15.06 -19.24 7.70
CA GLY A 96 16.44 -19.46 8.12
C GLY A 96 16.60 -19.25 9.62
N ALA A 97 16.96 -20.35 10.29
CA ALA A 97 17.17 -20.43 11.72
C ALA A 97 17.97 -19.21 12.23
N ARG A 98 17.37 -18.42 13.12
CA ARG A 98 18.14 -17.54 13.99
C ARG A 98 19.02 -18.43 14.86
N SER A 99 20.25 -18.68 14.43
CA SER A 99 21.31 -19.09 15.35
C SER A 99 21.51 -17.94 16.32
N ALA A 100 20.94 -18.07 17.52
CA ALA A 100 21.18 -17.17 18.62
C ALA A 100 22.68 -17.20 18.99
N PRO A 101 23.29 -16.06 19.37
CA PRO A 101 24.59 -16.06 20.03
C PRO A 101 24.52 -16.70 21.41
#